data_AF-A0A387FNY1-F1
#
_entry.id   AF-A0A387FNY1-F1
#
_cell.length_a   1.000
_cell.length_b   1.000
_cell.length_c   1.000
_cell.angle_alpha   90.00
_cell.angle_beta   90.00
_cell.angle_gamma   90.00
#
_symmetry.space_group_name_H-M   'P 1'
#
loop_
_entity.id
_entity.type
_entity.pdbx_description
1 polymer ?
#
loop_
_entity_poly.entity_id
_entity_poly.type
_entity_poly.pdbx_seq_one_letter_code
_entity_poly.pdbx_strand_id
1 'polypeptide(L)'
;MTETENPITDADLEHQRLADLAELGDVDLTQYAPGTFGCHEAMHTTSLMLDMTDDQLLQHPAVLANPEFYRLAGAVHEALFALYQAIGEKHLAD
;
A
#
# COMPACT_ATOMS: atom_id res chain seq x y z
N MET A 1 16.11 25.44 -5.81
CA MET A 1 16.43 25.13 -4.40
C MET A 1 15.80 23.79 -4.15
N THR A 2 16.49 22.71 -4.53
CA THR A 2 15.99 21.35 -4.33
C THR A 2 16.31 21.02 -2.89
N GLU A 3 15.31 21.08 -2.02
CA GLU A 3 15.39 20.47 -0.71
C GLU A 3 15.73 19.01 -0.95
N THR A 4 16.92 18.60 -0.52
CA THR A 4 17.31 17.19 -0.51
C THR A 4 16.31 16.50 0.42
N GLU A 5 15.34 15.79 -0.16
CA GLU A 5 14.46 14.89 0.58
C GLU A 5 15.36 13.97 1.39
N ASN A 6 15.34 14.11 2.72
CA ASN A 6 16.04 13.19 3.59
C ASN A 6 15.29 11.86 3.49
N PRO A 7 15.89 10.78 2.95
CA PRO A 7 15.16 9.54 2.76
C PRO A 7 14.71 9.03 4.13
N ILE A 8 13.41 8.72 4.25
CA ILE A 8 12.86 8.09 5.45
C ILE A 8 13.62 6.79 5.68
N THR A 9 14.17 6.60 6.87
CA THR A 9 14.94 5.38 7.18
C THR A 9 14.01 4.24 7.60
N ASP A 10 14.47 2.99 7.48
CA ASP A 10 13.72 1.82 7.97
C ASP A 10 13.35 1.94 9.46
N ALA A 11 14.23 2.59 10.25
CA ALA A 11 13.98 2.84 11.66
C ALA A 11 12.84 3.85 11.88
N ASP A 12 12.75 4.90 11.05
CA ASP A 12 11.66 5.87 11.10
C ASP A 12 10.33 5.23 10.69
N LEU A 13 10.35 4.37 9.66
CA LEU A 13 9.17 3.61 9.22
C LEU A 13 8.67 2.65 10.30
N GLU A 14 9.56 1.88 10.92
CA GLU A 14 9.17 0.97 12.00
C GLU A 14 8.66 1.72 13.23
N HIS A 15 9.27 2.88 13.55
CA HIS A 15 8.78 3.74 14.63
C HIS A 15 7.35 4.22 14.35
N GLN A 16 7.07 4.69 13.14
CA GLN A 16 5.73 5.13 12.74
C GLN A 16 4.73 3.96 12.77
N ARG A 17 5.09 2.78 12.24
CA ARG A 17 4.22 1.60 12.25
C ARG A 17 3.83 1.18 13.67
N LEU A 18 4.76 1.25 14.62
CA LEU A 18 4.49 0.96 16.04
C LEU A 18 3.62 2.03 16.70
N ALA A 19 3.79 3.31 16.34
CA ALA A 19 2.93 4.39 16.81
C ALA A 19 1.48 4.20 16.32
N ASP A 20 1.29 3.96 15.02
CA ASP A 20 -0.03 3.72 14.43
C ASP A 20 -0.71 2.48 15.05
N LEU A 21 0.06 1.42 15.31
CA LEU A 21 -0.45 0.22 15.98
C LEU A 21 -0.89 0.50 17.43
N ALA A 22 -0.17 1.38 18.15
CA ALA A 22 -0.55 1.77 19.50
C ALA A 22 -1.82 2.63 19.52
N GLU A 23 -2.06 3.44 18.49
CA GLU A 23 -3.27 4.27 18.36
C GLU A 23 -4.55 3.45 18.14
N LEU A 24 -4.44 2.26 17.54
CA LEU A 24 -5.59 1.35 17.37
C LEU A 24 -6.18 0.87 18.71
N GLY A 25 -5.40 0.88 19.79
CA GLY A 25 -5.85 0.45 21.12
C GLY A 25 -5.97 -1.07 21.26
N ASP A 26 -7.00 -1.54 21.97
CA ASP A 26 -7.21 -2.97 22.25
C ASP A 26 -7.89 -3.68 21.05
N VAL A 27 -7.11 -3.92 20.00
CA VAL A 27 -7.53 -4.68 18.82
C VAL A 27 -6.98 -6.10 18.90
N ASP A 28 -7.87 -7.09 18.75
CA ASP A 28 -7.48 -8.48 18.60
C ASP A 28 -6.87 -8.74 17.21
N LEU A 29 -5.55 -8.62 17.12
CA LEU A 29 -4.79 -8.82 15.87
C LEU A 29 -4.90 -10.25 15.32
N THR A 30 -5.33 -11.23 16.11
CA THR A 30 -5.50 -12.61 15.61
C THR A 30 -6.59 -12.70 14.55
N GLN A 31 -7.54 -11.76 14.53
CA GLN A 31 -8.59 -11.65 13.50
C GLN A 31 -8.05 -11.24 12.13
N TYR A 32 -6.81 -10.73 12.07
CA TYR A 32 -6.14 -10.27 10.84
C TYR A 32 -4.92 -11.13 10.47
N ALA A 33 -4.73 -12.28 11.13
CA ALA A 33 -3.68 -13.22 10.79
C ALA A 33 -3.91 -13.87 9.40
N PRO A 34 -2.86 -14.39 8.73
CA PRO A 34 -3.03 -15.20 7.52
C PRO A 34 -4.10 -16.30 7.67
N GLY A 35 -4.84 -16.58 6.59
CA GLY A 35 -5.97 -17.51 6.59
C GLY A 35 -7.28 -16.99 7.21
N THR A 36 -7.30 -15.81 7.83
CA THR A 36 -8.54 -15.22 8.38
C THR A 36 -9.24 -14.28 7.40
N PHE A 37 -10.52 -13.99 7.65
CA PHE A 37 -11.26 -12.97 6.92
C PHE A 37 -10.59 -11.59 6.98
N GLY A 38 -10.07 -11.16 8.14
CA GLY A 38 -9.42 -9.86 8.26
C GLY A 38 -8.18 -9.70 7.36
N CYS A 39 -7.40 -10.78 7.16
CA CYS A 39 -6.29 -10.76 6.22
C CYS A 39 -6.76 -10.75 4.76
N HIS A 40 -7.82 -11.49 4.43
CA HIS A 40 -8.47 -11.42 3.11
C HIS A 40 -8.95 -10.01 2.79
N GLU A 41 -9.58 -9.32 3.74
CA GLU A 41 -10.08 -7.95 3.54
C GLU A 41 -8.94 -6.97 3.24
N ALA A 42 -7.77 -7.12 3.87
CA ALA A 42 -6.60 -6.32 3.56
C ALA A 42 -6.09 -6.56 2.12
N MET A 43 -6.04 -7.83 1.70
CA MET A 43 -5.68 -8.21 0.33
C MET A 43 -6.69 -7.63 -0.68
N HIS A 44 -7.98 -7.78 -0.41
CA HIS A 44 -9.06 -7.29 -1.27
C HIS A 44 -9.07 -5.75 -1.35
N THR A 45 -8.91 -5.06 -0.23
CA THR A 45 -8.83 -3.60 -0.21
C THR A 45 -7.65 -3.10 -1.05
N THR A 46 -6.52 -3.81 -1.01
CA THR A 46 -5.36 -3.49 -1.84
C THR A 46 -5.68 -3.70 -3.33
N SER A 47 -6.42 -4.74 -3.71
CA SER A 47 -6.84 -4.94 -5.10
C SER A 47 -7.79 -3.84 -5.58
N LEU A 48 -8.70 -3.36 -4.74
CA LEU A 48 -9.57 -2.22 -5.10
C LEU A 48 -8.76 -0.96 -5.41
N MET A 49 -7.73 -0.67 -4.61
CA MET A 49 -6.85 0.48 -4.84
C MET A 49 -6.00 0.31 -6.10
N LEU A 50 -5.58 -0.92 -6.40
CA LEU A 50 -4.86 -1.27 -7.62
C LEU A 50 -5.73 -0.96 -8.85
N ASP A 51 -6.96 -1.47 -8.88
CA ASP A 51 -7.93 -1.24 -9.96
C ASP A 51 -8.23 0.25 -10.12
N MET A 52 -8.44 0.97 -9.02
CA MET A 52 -8.66 2.43 -9.06
C MET A 52 -7.44 3.18 -9.63
N THR A 53 -6.23 2.75 -9.31
CA THR A 53 -5.02 3.39 -9.83
C THR A 53 -4.86 3.15 -11.33
N ASP A 54 -5.12 1.92 -11.79
CA ASP A 54 -5.00 1.56 -13.20
C ASP A 54 -6.10 2.18 -14.07
N ASP A 55 -7.37 1.98 -13.68
CA ASP A 55 -8.54 2.37 -14.47
C ASP A 55 -8.88 3.86 -14.38
N GLN A 56 -8.59 4.50 -13.23
CA GLN A 56 -8.96 5.90 -13.00
C GLN A 56 -7.75 6.82 -13.06
N LEU A 57 -6.73 6.58 -12.24
CA LEU A 57 -5.63 7.53 -12.09
C LEU A 57 -4.72 7.56 -13.32
N LEU A 58 -4.29 6.40 -13.80
CA LEU A 58 -3.41 6.29 -14.97
C LEU A 58 -4.11 6.67 -16.28
N GLN A 59 -5.45 6.58 -16.33
CA GLN A 59 -6.25 7.04 -17.46
C GLN A 59 -6.64 8.53 -17.37
N HIS A 60 -6.35 9.20 -16.26
CA HIS A 60 -6.78 10.58 -16.05
C HIS A 60 -6.05 11.53 -17.02
N PRO A 61 -6.74 12.42 -17.76
CA PRO A 61 -6.11 13.28 -18.76
C PRO A 61 -4.94 14.14 -18.24
N ALA A 62 -5.05 14.65 -17.00
CA ALA A 62 -3.97 15.43 -16.39
C ALA A 62 -2.72 14.58 -16.07
N VAL A 63 -2.89 13.29 -15.76
CA VAL A 63 -1.79 12.35 -15.50
C VAL A 63 -1.15 11.95 -16.83
N LEU A 64 -1.95 11.65 -17.85
CA LEU A 64 -1.46 11.35 -19.21
C LEU A 64 -0.74 12.54 -19.86
N ALA A 65 -1.18 13.77 -19.60
CA ALA A 65 -0.58 14.97 -20.16
C ALA A 65 0.78 15.34 -19.53
N ASN A 66 1.15 14.73 -18.40
CA ASN A 66 2.39 15.03 -17.70
C ASN A 66 3.20 13.74 -17.42
N PRO A 67 4.36 13.55 -18.08
CA PRO A 67 5.19 12.34 -17.91
C PRO A 67 5.63 12.07 -16.47
N GLU A 68 5.87 13.12 -15.67
CA GLU A 68 6.25 12.96 -14.26
C GLU A 68 5.08 12.41 -13.43
N PHE A 69 3.87 12.92 -13.67
CA PHE A 69 2.67 12.42 -12.99
C PHE A 69 2.38 10.99 -13.38
N TYR A 70 2.48 10.65 -14.67
CA TYR A 70 2.30 9.29 -15.15
C TYR A 70 3.31 8.32 -14.50
N ARG A 71 4.59 8.72 -14.41
CA ARG A 71 5.63 7.93 -13.73
C ARG A 71 5.33 7.72 -12.26
N LEU A 72 4.91 8.76 -11.54
CA LEU A 72 4.58 8.67 -10.12
C LEU A 72 3.34 7.79 -9.88
N ALA A 73 2.28 7.95 -10.66
CA ALA A 73 1.09 7.10 -10.60
C ALA A 73 1.42 5.63 -10.92
N GLY A 74 2.28 5.39 -11.90
CA GLY A 74 2.78 4.04 -12.22
C GLY A 74 3.53 3.40 -11.06
N ALA A 75 4.39 4.16 -10.37
CA ALA A 75 5.10 3.66 -9.18
C ALA A 75 4.14 3.31 -8.03
N VAL A 76 3.04 4.04 -7.87
CA VAL A 76 1.98 3.70 -6.90
C VAL A 76 1.30 2.39 -7.28
N HIS A 77 0.94 2.21 -8.56
CA HIS A 77 0.36 0.96 -9.05
C HIS A 77 1.29 -0.24 -8.80
N GLU A 78 2.58 -0.11 -9.13
CA GLU A 78 3.58 -1.16 -8.88
C GLU A 78 3.72 -1.49 -7.39
N ALA A 79 3.73 -0.48 -6.51
CA ALA A 79 3.80 -0.68 -5.07
C ALA A 79 2.55 -1.37 -4.51
N LEU A 80 1.36 -1.01 -4.99
CA LEU A 80 0.11 -1.68 -4.62
C LEU A 80 0.08 -3.12 -5.11
N PHE A 81 0.57 -3.39 -6.32
CA PHE A 81 0.66 -4.75 -6.85
C PHE A 81 1.61 -5.61 -6.02
N ALA A 82 2.77 -5.08 -5.65
CA ALA A 82 3.72 -5.76 -4.78
C ALA A 82 3.11 -6.06 -3.39
N LEU A 83 2.37 -5.12 -2.82
CA LEU A 83 1.67 -5.32 -1.56
C LEU A 83 0.58 -6.40 -1.67
N TYR A 84 -0.23 -6.37 -2.74
CA TYR A 84 -1.25 -7.38 -3.01
C TYR A 84 -0.64 -8.79 -3.07
N GLN A 85 0.46 -8.96 -3.81
CA GLN A 85 1.17 -10.23 -3.91
C GLN A 85 1.75 -10.66 -2.55
N ALA A 86 2.38 -9.75 -1.80
CA ALA A 86 2.98 -10.07 -0.50
C ALA A 86 1.93 -10.48 0.56
N ILE A 87 0.74 -9.87 0.53
CA ILE A 87 -0.37 -10.30 1.39
C ILE A 87 -0.89 -11.66 0.92
N GLY A 88 -1.14 -11.82 -0.39
CA GLY A 88 -1.66 -13.06 -0.97
C GLY A 88 -0.77 -14.26 -0.71
N GLU A 89 0.55 -14.12 -0.86
CA GLU A 89 1.53 -15.18 -0.58
C GLU A 89 1.43 -15.68 0.87
N LYS A 90 1.30 -14.76 1.84
CA LYS A 90 1.13 -15.14 3.24
C LYS A 90 -0.25 -15.72 3.51
N HIS A 91 -1.30 -15.08 2.99
CA HIS A 91 -2.69 -15.44 3.26
C HIS A 91 -3.07 -16.83 2.74
N LEU A 92 -2.50 -17.22 1.58
CA LEU A 92 -2.77 -18.49 0.90
C LEU A 92 -1.77 -19.60 1.22
N ALA A 93 -0.76 -19.33 2.07
CA ALA A 93 0.15 -20.37 2.52
C ALA A 93 -0.57 -21.36 3.43
N ASP A 94 -0.45 -22.65 3.12
CA ASP A 94 -1.04 -23.79 3.86
C ASP A 94 -0.57 -23.87 5.33
#